data_AF-A0A4Y2R2W0-F1
#
_entry.id   AF-A0A4Y2R2W0-F1
#
_cell.length_a   1.000
_cell.length_b   1.000
_cell.length_c   1.000
_cell.angle_alpha   90.00
_cell.angle_beta   90.00
_cell.angle_gamma   90.00
#
_symmetry.space_group_name_H-M   'P 1'
#
loop_
_entity.id
_entity.type
_entity.pdbx_description
1 polymer ?
#
loop_
_entity_poly.entity_id
_entity_poly.type
_entity_poly.pdbx_seq_one_letter_code
_entity_poly.pdbx_strand_id
1 'polypeptide(L)'
;MQQESVKDFSVRIEGLAHRCLNNHLENGENISDSFRARLLLSQFVSGLKQSIKAQVVVANSSDFTTAVEIADRIQTSQSILTPNINSVSDSAHINDFAKLLKSTTETFTKSLELVTQQLQALNTRVDEVQKSR
;
A
#
# COMPACT_ATOMS: atom_id res chain seq x y z
N MET A 1 -19.91 -6.17 15.61
CA MET A 1 -19.12 -7.17 14.85
C MET A 1 -17.65 -6.80 14.99
N GLN A 2 -16.79 -7.72 15.43
CA GLN A 2 -15.34 -7.51 15.35
C GLN A 2 -14.96 -7.42 13.87
N GLN A 3 -14.12 -6.45 13.56
CA GLN A 3 -13.71 -6.20 12.19
C GLN A 3 -12.47 -7.02 11.87
N GLU A 4 -12.55 -7.80 10.80
CA GLU A 4 -11.44 -8.57 10.25
C GLU A 4 -10.26 -7.66 9.88
N SER A 5 -9.03 -8.13 10.10
CA SER A 5 -7.82 -7.41 9.69
C SER A 5 -7.63 -7.48 8.18
N VAL A 6 -6.87 -6.56 7.59
CA VAL A 6 -6.52 -6.57 6.16
C VAL A 6 -5.80 -7.86 5.78
N LYS A 7 -4.93 -8.39 6.66
CA LYS A 7 -4.22 -9.65 6.43
C LYS A 7 -5.16 -10.86 6.43
N ASP A 8 -6.08 -10.93 7.39
CA ASP A 8 -7.04 -12.03 7.43
C ASP A 8 -7.97 -11.97 6.21
N PHE A 9 -8.40 -10.77 5.86
CA PHE A 9 -9.22 -10.53 4.68
C PHE A 9 -8.51 -10.92 3.37
N SER A 10 -7.22 -10.59 3.23
CA SER A 10 -6.45 -10.93 2.03
C SER A 10 -6.34 -12.45 1.84
N VAL A 11 -6.00 -13.18 2.90
CA VAL A 11 -5.94 -14.66 2.88
C VAL A 11 -7.30 -15.25 2.54
N ARG A 12 -8.37 -14.71 3.14
CA ARG A 12 -9.73 -15.20 2.89
C ARG A 12 -10.16 -14.99 1.45
N ILE A 13 -9.93 -13.81 0.86
CA ILE A 13 -10.35 -13.51 -0.51
C ILE A 13 -9.51 -14.27 -1.55
N GLU A 14 -8.21 -14.46 -1.29
CA GLU A 14 -7.33 -15.28 -2.13
C GLU A 14 -7.79 -16.75 -2.14
N GLY A 15 -8.07 -17.32 -0.96
CA GLY A 15 -8.60 -18.67 -0.84
C GLY A 15 -9.98 -18.83 -1.50
N LEU A 16 -10.83 -17.80 -1.44
CA LEU A 16 -12.12 -17.80 -2.14
C LEU A 16 -11.93 -17.75 -3.66
N ALA A 17 -11.07 -16.87 -4.17
CA ALA A 17 -10.76 -16.78 -5.59
C ALA A 17 -10.21 -18.11 -6.12
N HIS A 18 -9.30 -18.76 -5.38
CA HIS A 18 -8.77 -20.06 -5.74
C HIS A 18 -9.89 -21.12 -5.84
N ARG A 19 -10.78 -21.20 -4.85
CA ARG A 19 -11.91 -22.15 -4.88
C ARG A 19 -12.90 -21.85 -6.00
N CYS A 20 -13.32 -20.60 -6.16
CA CYS A 20 -14.31 -20.22 -7.17
C CYS A 20 -13.79 -20.44 -8.59
N LEU A 21 -12.53 -20.10 -8.86
CA LEU A 21 -11.96 -20.19 -10.20
C LEU A 21 -11.45 -21.58 -10.55
N ASN A 22 -11.19 -22.46 -9.57
CA ASN A 22 -10.78 -23.85 -9.85
C ASN A 22 -11.95 -24.83 -9.82
N ASN A 23 -12.99 -24.58 -9.02
CA ASN A 23 -14.13 -25.50 -8.93
C ASN A 23 -15.14 -25.33 -10.09
N HIS A 24 -15.17 -24.17 -10.76
CA HIS A 24 -16.09 -23.93 -11.89
C HIS A 24 -15.54 -24.31 -13.27
N LEU A 25 -14.31 -24.82 -13.35
CA LEU A 25 -13.68 -25.23 -14.59
C LEU A 25 -13.83 -26.74 -14.81
N GLU A 26 -15.08 -27.22 -14.80
CA GLU A 26 -15.40 -28.63 -15.02
C GLU A 26 -15.11 -29.10 -16.47
N ASN A 27 -14.85 -28.17 -17.40
CA ASN A 27 -14.74 -28.45 -18.83
C ASN A 27 -13.37 -28.09 -19.47
N GLY A 28 -12.31 -27.87 -18.69
CA GLY A 28 -10.96 -27.64 -19.22
C GLY A 28 -10.71 -26.25 -19.83
N GLU A 29 -11.62 -25.29 -19.62
CA GLU A 29 -11.41 -23.88 -19.98
C GLU A 29 -10.41 -23.24 -19.01
N ASN A 30 -9.20 -22.89 -19.47
CA ASN A 30 -8.21 -22.26 -18.60
C ASN A 30 -8.40 -20.73 -18.59
N ILE A 31 -8.88 -20.20 -17.47
CA ILE A 31 -8.85 -18.75 -17.21
C ILE A 31 -7.39 -18.30 -17.09
N SER A 32 -6.98 -17.33 -17.90
CA SER A 32 -5.66 -16.72 -17.87
C SER A 32 -5.30 -16.21 -16.46
N ASP A 33 -4.06 -16.49 -16.03
CA ASP A 33 -3.52 -16.01 -14.75
C ASP A 33 -3.61 -14.48 -14.60
N SER A 34 -3.44 -13.75 -15.70
CA SER A 34 -3.57 -12.29 -15.70
C SER A 34 -4.99 -11.80 -15.42
N PHE A 35 -6.00 -12.58 -15.78
CA PHE A 35 -7.39 -12.29 -15.42
C PHE A 35 -7.64 -12.65 -13.96
N ARG A 36 -7.15 -13.81 -13.50
CA ARG A 36 -7.26 -14.24 -12.09
C ARG A 36 -6.65 -13.22 -11.14
N ALA A 37 -5.45 -12.74 -11.45
CA ALA A 37 -4.75 -11.72 -10.66
C ALA A 37 -5.52 -10.39 -10.62
N ARG A 38 -6.03 -9.92 -11.77
CA ARG A 38 -6.83 -8.68 -11.82
C ARG A 38 -8.16 -8.81 -11.09
N LEU A 39 -8.83 -9.96 -11.20
CA LEU A 39 -10.07 -10.22 -10.48
C LEU A 39 -9.82 -10.23 -8.97
N LEU A 40 -8.78 -10.94 -8.50
CA LEU A 40 -8.40 -11.00 -7.09
C LEU A 40 -8.11 -9.59 -6.54
N LEU A 41 -7.29 -8.81 -7.25
CA LEU A 41 -7.01 -7.41 -6.88
C LEU A 41 -8.29 -6.57 -6.82
N SER A 42 -9.16 -6.66 -7.83
CA SER A 42 -10.42 -5.92 -7.88
C SER A 42 -11.34 -6.28 -6.71
N GLN A 43 -11.47 -7.56 -6.38
CA GLN A 43 -12.30 -8.02 -5.27
C GLN A 43 -11.74 -7.57 -3.92
N PHE A 44 -10.42 -7.68 -3.76
CA PHE A 44 -9.73 -7.20 -2.58
C PHE A 44 -9.97 -5.71 -2.36
N VAL A 45 -9.63 -4.85 -3.33
CA VAL A 45 -9.81 -3.39 -3.21
C VAL A 45 -11.27 -3.02 -2.99
N SER A 46 -12.20 -3.73 -3.63
CA SER A 46 -13.64 -3.48 -3.48
C SER A 46 -14.17 -3.82 -2.08
N GLY A 47 -13.63 -4.87 -1.45
CA GLY A 47 -14.02 -5.30 -0.10
C GLY A 47 -13.33 -4.56 1.05
N LEU A 48 -12.36 -3.68 0.75
CA LEU A 48 -11.72 -2.86 1.78
C LEU A 48 -12.67 -1.82 2.37
N LYS A 49 -12.44 -1.48 3.64
CA LYS A 49 -13.11 -0.35 4.30
C LYS A 49 -12.84 0.94 3.54
N GLN A 50 -13.84 1.81 3.46
CA GLN A 50 -13.75 3.03 2.65
C GLN A 50 -12.54 3.91 3.02
N SER A 51 -12.19 4.00 4.31
CA SER A 51 -11.02 4.77 4.80
C SER A 51 -9.68 4.25 4.28
N ILE A 52 -9.58 2.95 3.99
CA ILE A 52 -8.38 2.28 3.46
C ILE A 52 -8.44 2.27 1.93
N LYS A 53 -9.60 1.87 1.37
CA LYS A 53 -9.85 1.76 -0.06
C LYS A 53 -9.47 3.02 -0.84
N ALA A 54 -9.89 4.20 -0.36
CA ALA A 54 -9.60 5.46 -1.04
C ALA A 54 -8.09 5.69 -1.23
N GLN A 55 -7.29 5.37 -0.21
CA GLN A 55 -5.84 5.54 -0.25
C GLN A 55 -5.15 4.49 -1.12
N VAL A 56 -5.63 3.24 -1.08
CA VAL A 56 -5.11 2.16 -1.96
C VAL A 56 -5.38 2.47 -3.44
N VAL A 57 -6.56 3.01 -3.76
CA VAL A 57 -6.91 3.44 -5.12
C VAL A 57 -6.01 4.59 -5.59
N VAL A 58 -5.76 5.58 -4.74
CA VAL A 58 -4.83 6.69 -5.05
C VAL A 58 -3.40 6.19 -5.27
N ALA A 59 -2.96 5.19 -4.50
CA ALA A 59 -1.65 4.58 -4.66
C ALA A 59 -1.51 3.76 -5.97
N ASN A 60 -2.62 3.49 -6.67
CA ASN A 60 -2.67 2.84 -7.99
C ASN A 60 -1.81 1.57 -8.08
N SER A 61 -1.99 0.65 -7.13
CA SER A 61 -1.30 -0.64 -7.12
C SER A 61 -1.71 -1.50 -8.33
N SER A 62 -0.71 -2.08 -9.00
CA SER A 62 -0.89 -2.92 -10.20
C SER A 62 -1.16 -4.39 -9.90
N ASP A 63 -0.86 -4.82 -8.68
CA ASP A 63 -0.90 -6.22 -8.27
C ASP A 63 -1.44 -6.38 -6.84
N PHE A 64 -1.92 -7.58 -6.55
CA PHE A 64 -2.57 -7.91 -5.29
C PHE A 64 -1.64 -7.79 -4.08
N THR A 65 -0.40 -8.27 -4.18
CA THR A 65 0.56 -8.26 -3.07
C THR A 65 0.87 -6.82 -2.64
N THR A 66 1.20 -5.95 -3.59
CA THR A 66 1.44 -4.53 -3.33
C THR A 66 0.20 -3.85 -2.73
N ALA A 67 -1.00 -4.16 -3.23
CA ALA A 67 -2.24 -3.63 -2.68
C ALA A 67 -2.45 -4.04 -1.20
N VAL A 68 -2.15 -5.30 -0.86
CA VAL A 68 -2.24 -5.83 0.50
C VAL A 68 -1.26 -5.14 1.43
N GLU A 69 0.00 -4.97 1.02
CA GLU A 69 1.00 -4.27 1.83
C GLU A 69 0.63 -2.81 2.09
N ILE A 70 0.13 -2.11 1.08
CA ILE A 70 -0.33 -0.71 1.22
C ILE A 70 -1.52 -0.67 2.18
N ALA A 71 -2.52 -1.54 1.99
CA ALA A 71 -3.70 -1.60 2.84
C ALA A 71 -3.35 -1.93 4.31
N ASP A 72 -2.42 -2.86 4.53
CA ASP A 72 -1.93 -3.24 5.87
C ASP A 72 -1.25 -2.05 6.54
N ARG A 73 -0.32 -1.38 5.84
CA ARG A 73 0.35 -0.17 6.33
C ARG A 73 -0.63 0.93 6.68
N ILE A 74 -1.67 1.13 5.88
CA ILE A 74 -2.72 2.12 6.17
C ILE A 74 -3.52 1.71 7.40
N GLN A 75 -3.93 0.43 7.51
CA GLN A 75 -4.64 -0.05 8.70
C GLN A 75 -3.80 0.13 9.96
N THR A 76 -2.51 -0.23 9.92
CA THR A 76 -1.58 -0.02 11.03
C THR A 76 -1.46 1.47 11.36
N SER A 77 -1.26 2.33 10.36
CA SER A 77 -1.17 3.78 10.56
C SER A 77 -2.45 4.36 11.18
N GLN A 78 -3.63 3.92 10.73
CA GLN A 78 -4.91 4.32 11.31
C GLN A 78 -5.03 3.85 12.76
N SER A 79 -4.62 2.62 13.07
CA SER A 79 -4.65 2.10 14.44
C SER A 79 -3.74 2.87 15.40
N ILE A 80 -2.63 3.41 14.90
CA ILE A 80 -1.70 4.22 15.67
C ILE A 80 -2.23 5.66 15.85
N LEU A 81 -2.73 6.27 14.78
CA LEU A 81 -3.18 7.68 14.78
C LEU A 81 -4.53 7.88 15.48
N THR A 82 -5.40 6.87 15.44
CA THR A 82 -6.69 6.88 16.12
C THR A 82 -6.78 5.63 17.00
N PRO A 83 -6.04 5.58 18.12
CA PRO A 83 -6.10 4.43 19.01
C PRO A 83 -7.51 4.29 19.55
N ASN A 84 -8.01 3.06 19.61
CA ASN A 84 -9.30 2.78 20.20
C ASN A 84 -9.24 3.16 21.70
N ILE A 85 -10.02 4.15 22.10
CA ILE A 85 -10.05 4.68 23.49
C ILE A 85 -10.49 3.62 24.51
N ASN A 86 -11.08 2.52 24.04
CA ASN A 86 -11.46 1.37 24.87
C ASN A 86 -10.36 0.30 24.98
N SER A 87 -9.23 0.44 24.28
CA SER A 87 -8.07 -0.48 24.35
C SER A 87 -6.84 0.16 25.00
N VAL A 88 -7.05 1.21 25.80
CA VAL A 88 -5.99 2.01 26.43
C VAL A 88 -5.30 1.19 27.53
N SER A 89 -4.22 0.51 27.17
CA SER A 89 -3.16 0.10 28.10
C SER A 89 -1.80 -0.21 27.46
N ASP A 90 -1.67 -0.29 26.13
CA ASP A 90 -0.42 -0.78 25.55
C ASP A 90 0.54 0.33 25.12
N SER A 91 1.62 0.48 25.92
CA SER A 91 2.84 1.24 25.61
C SER A 91 3.47 0.93 24.25
N ALA A 92 3.08 -0.19 23.62
CA ALA A 92 3.48 -0.59 22.27
C ALA A 92 3.10 0.45 21.19
N HIS A 93 1.92 1.07 21.30
CA HIS A 93 1.42 2.03 20.30
C HIS A 93 2.27 3.31 20.23
N ILE A 94 2.85 3.73 21.36
CA ILE A 94 3.74 4.91 21.42
C ILE A 94 5.06 4.61 20.68
N ASN A 95 5.60 3.40 20.85
CA ASN A 95 6.82 2.98 20.15
C ASN A 95 6.60 2.86 18.64
N ASP A 96 5.45 2.30 18.23
CA ASP A 96 5.11 2.16 16.82
C ASP A 96 4.88 3.51 16.14
N PHE A 97 4.26 4.48 16.83
CA PHE A 97 4.17 5.86 16.34
C PHE A 97 5.55 6.50 16.17
N ALA A 98 6.44 6.34 17.15
CA ALA A 98 7.79 6.88 17.07
C ALA A 98 8.59 6.29 15.90
N LYS A 99 8.47 4.97 15.65
CA LYS A 99 9.08 4.31 14.48
C LYS A 99 8.51 4.84 13.17
N LEU A 100 7.19 5.00 13.08
CA LEU A 100 6.52 5.54 11.90
C LEU A 100 6.99 6.97 11.61
N LEU A 101 7.05 7.83 12.63
CA LEU A 101 7.56 9.20 12.51
C LEU A 101 9.00 9.22 12.03
N LYS A 102 9.87 8.38 12.61
CA LYS A 102 11.28 8.29 12.21
C LYS A 102 11.43 7.88 10.74
N SER A 103 10.78 6.79 10.33
CA SER A 103 10.84 6.29 8.95
C SER A 103 10.30 7.31 7.94
N THR A 104 9.21 7.99 8.28
CA THR A 104 8.62 9.05 7.45
C THR A 104 9.58 10.23 7.31
N THR A 105 10.17 10.68 8.42
CA THR A 105 11.14 11.79 8.44
C THR A 105 12.39 11.47 7.62
N GLU A 106 12.93 10.25 7.74
CA GLU A 106 14.07 9.78 6.94
C GLU A 106 13.75 9.76 5.44
N THR A 107 12.54 9.31 5.08
CA THR A 107 12.08 9.27 3.67
C THR A 107 11.96 10.67 3.08
N PHE A 108 11.37 11.61 3.82
CA PHE A 108 11.29 13.01 3.40
C PHE A 108 12.68 13.64 3.26
N THR A 109 13.58 13.36 4.20
CA THR A 109 14.95 13.88 4.17
C THR A 109 15.69 13.41 2.92
N LYS A 110 15.65 12.10 2.62
CA LYS A 110 16.29 11.53 1.42
C LYS A 110 15.68 12.06 0.12
N SER A 111 14.36 12.19 0.09
CA SER A 111 13.66 12.76 -1.08
C SER A 111 14.05 14.22 -1.32
N LEU A 112 14.14 15.01 -0.25
CA LEU A 112 14.55 16.41 -0.32
C LEU A 112 16.00 16.54 -0.79
N GLU A 113 16.91 15.74 -0.23
CA GLU A 113 18.32 15.71 -0.62
C GLU A 113 18.49 15.37 -2.11
N LEU A 114 17.77 14.36 -2.60
CA LEU A 114 17.80 13.98 -4.02
C LEU A 114 17.32 15.13 -4.93
N VAL A 115 16.22 15.80 -4.56
CA VAL A 115 15.70 16.95 -5.33
C VAL A 115 16.70 18.10 -5.31
N THR A 116 17.34 18.38 -4.17
CA THR A 116 18.39 19.40 -4.08
C THR A 116 19.57 19.08 -4.99
N GLN A 117 20.05 17.83 -5.00
CA GLN A 117 21.15 17.40 -5.88
C GLN A 117 20.76 17.53 -7.37
N GLN A 118 19.54 17.13 -7.73
CA GLN A 118 19.05 17.26 -9.10
C GLN A 118 18.96 18.72 -9.55
N LEU A 119 18.50 19.62 -8.67
CA LEU A 119 18.45 21.06 -8.94
C LEU A 119 19.84 21.67 -9.10
N GLN A 120 20.82 21.28 -8.27
CA GLN A 120 22.20 21.73 -8.42
C GLN A 120 22.80 21.27 -9.76
N ALA A 121 22.63 20.00 -10.12
CA ALA A 121 23.10 19.48 -11.41
C ALA A 121 22.42 20.13 -12.61
N LEU A 122 21.16 20.57 -12.48
CA LEU A 122 20.48 21.37 -13.51
C LEU A 122 21.08 22.77 -13.62
N ASN A 123 21.29 23.46 -12.50
CA ASN A 123 21.90 24.80 -12.49
C ASN A 123 23.30 24.79 -13.12
N THR A 124 24.15 23.81 -12.78
CA THR A 124 25.49 23.68 -13.40
C THR A 124 25.41 23.52 -14.91
N ARG A 125 24.50 22.67 -15.42
CA ARG A 125 24.31 22.50 -16.87
C ARG A 125 23.79 23.77 -17.54
N VAL A 126 22.91 24.53 -16.88
CA VAL A 126 22.41 25.81 -17.39
C VAL A 126 23.56 26.83 -17.47
N ASP A 127 24.41 26.92 -16.45
CA ASP A 127 25.57 27.82 -16.44
C ASP A 127 26.56 27.49 -17.56
N GLU A 128 26.82 26.21 -17.82
CA GLU A 128 27.67 25.76 -18.92
C GLU A 128 27.13 26.17 -20.29
N VAL A 129 25.83 26.00 -20.51
CA VAL A 129 25.15 26.43 -21.75
C VAL A 129 25.16 27.95 -21.91
N GLN A 130 25.01 28.70 -20.83
CA GLN A 130 25.06 30.16 -20.87
C GLN A 130 26.46 30.70 -21.15
N LYS A 131 27.51 30.06 -20.63
CA LYS A 131 28.91 30.43 -20.90
C LYS A 131 29.39 30.07 -22.31
N SER A 132 28.70 29.17 -23.00
CA SER A 132 29.02 28.73 -24.37
C SER A 132 28.25 29.48 -25.46
N ARG A 133 27.45 30.49 -25.07
CA ARG A 133 26.88 31.52 -25.94
C ARG A 133 27.73 32.78 -25.92
#